data_AF-A0A6G4N875-F1
#
_entry.id   AF-A0A6G4N875-F1
#
_cell.length_a   1.000
_cell.length_b   1.000
_cell.length_c   1.000
_cell.angle_alpha   90.00
_cell.angle_beta   90.00
_cell.angle_gamma   90.00
#
_symmetry.space_group_name_H-M   'P 1'
#
loop_
_entity.id
_entity.type
_entity.pdbx_description
1 polymer ?
#
loop_
_entity_poly.entity_id
_entity_poly.type
_entity_poly.pdbx_seq_one_letter_code
_entity_poly.pdbx_strand_id
1 'polypeptide(L)'
;MIELNAITTLCLACILYLLGKAIVNHVNFLKRICIPAPVIGGLIFAILVAALDSFGMVKIKLDASFIQDFFMLAFFTTIGLGASLKLFKLGGKVLLLYFMFCAIISVIQNIVGVSLAKVLNIKPLLGLTAGSMSMEGGHGNAAAYGKTIQDLGIDSALTAALAAATLGLVFGGLIGGPVVKFLIKRYNLKPQHSDDTFKDYSQVAYNEHLHSKFNATEVFFIQFTIVVFCMAVGSYFSHLFTAQTGINVPIYVGSLFVAVIVRNISESF
;
A
#
# COMPACT_ATOMS: atom_id res chain seq x y z
N MET A 1 -22.83 17.93 15.50
CA MET A 1 -22.01 16.85 14.93
C MET A 1 -22.51 16.59 13.53
N ILE A 2 -21.64 16.66 12.53
CA ILE A 2 -21.98 16.43 11.12
C ILE A 2 -21.44 15.04 10.75
N GLU A 3 -22.34 14.15 10.33
CA GLU A 3 -21.95 12.83 9.83
C GLU A 3 -22.00 12.85 8.30
N LEU A 4 -20.85 12.59 7.68
CA LEU A 4 -20.76 12.42 6.22
C LEU A 4 -20.87 10.93 5.90
N ASN A 5 -21.89 10.57 5.13
CA ASN A 5 -22.08 9.20 4.67
C ASN A 5 -20.95 8.77 3.71
N ALA A 6 -20.91 7.50 3.35
CA ALA A 6 -19.87 6.94 2.50
C ALA A 6 -19.67 7.70 1.17
N ILE A 7 -20.76 8.09 0.50
CA ILE A 7 -20.70 8.78 -0.80
C ILE A 7 -20.14 10.20 -0.64
N THR A 8 -20.60 10.94 0.37
CA THR A 8 -20.08 12.30 0.65
C THR A 8 -18.63 12.27 1.12
N THR A 9 -18.27 11.26 1.92
CA THR A 9 -16.88 11.03 2.35
C THR A 9 -15.97 10.73 1.17
N LEU A 10 -16.41 9.91 0.22
CA LEU A 10 -15.66 9.63 -1.02
C LEU A 10 -15.50 10.88 -1.88
N CYS A 11 -16.57 11.66 -2.06
CA CYS A 11 -16.51 12.92 -2.79
C CYS A 11 -15.49 13.89 -2.17
N LEU A 12 -15.52 14.03 -0.85
CA LEU A 12 -14.56 14.82 -0.10
C LEU A 12 -13.14 14.31 -0.30
N ALA A 13 -12.91 12.99 -0.20
CA ALA A 13 -11.59 12.38 -0.43
C ALA A 13 -11.06 12.69 -1.84
N CYS A 14 -11.91 12.63 -2.87
CA CYS A 14 -11.55 13.01 -4.24
C CYS A 14 -11.16 14.49 -4.36
N ILE A 15 -11.93 15.40 -3.74
CA ILE A 15 -11.62 16.83 -3.72
C ILE A 15 -10.29 17.09 -3.03
N LEU A 16 -10.06 16.47 -1.87
CA LEU A 16 -8.81 16.60 -1.12
C LEU A 16 -7.62 16.03 -1.90
N TYR A 17 -7.79 14.92 -2.60
CA TYR A 17 -6.77 14.38 -3.49
C TYR A 17 -6.42 15.36 -4.62
N LEU A 18 -7.42 15.95 -5.29
CA LEU A 18 -7.20 16.94 -6.35
C LEU A 18 -6.49 18.19 -5.82
N LEU A 19 -6.90 18.67 -4.64
CA LEU A 19 -6.24 19.77 -3.94
C LEU A 19 -4.77 19.43 -3.65
N GLY A 20 -4.51 18.26 -3.06
CA GLY A 20 -3.16 17.78 -2.78
C GLY A 20 -2.31 17.67 -4.06
N LYS A 21 -2.89 17.19 -5.16
CA LYS A 21 -2.23 17.10 -6.46
C LYS A 21 -1.89 18.47 -7.01
N ALA A 22 -2.81 19.44 -6.91
CA ALA A 22 -2.56 20.82 -7.30
C ALA A 22 -1.39 21.41 -6.50
N ILE A 23 -1.37 21.22 -5.17
CA ILE A 23 -0.30 21.73 -4.30
C ILE A 23 1.06 21.10 -4.64
N VAL A 24 1.13 19.76 -4.75
CA VAL A 24 2.38 19.05 -5.08
C VAL A 24 2.93 19.49 -6.45
N ASN A 25 2.06 19.79 -7.41
CA ASN A 25 2.48 20.25 -8.73
C ASN A 25 3.01 21.69 -8.75
N HIS A 26 2.56 22.55 -7.82
CA HIS A 26 3.07 23.93 -7.71
C HIS A 26 4.30 24.04 -6.82
N VAL A 27 4.44 23.16 -5.81
CA VAL A 27 5.55 23.20 -4.85
C VAL A 27 6.63 22.18 -5.23
N ASN A 28 7.67 22.67 -5.92
CA ASN A 28 8.80 21.86 -6.36
C ASN A 28 9.49 21.08 -5.23
N PHE A 29 9.49 21.60 -3.99
CA PHE A 29 10.02 20.89 -2.84
C PHE A 29 9.25 19.60 -2.56
N LEU A 30 7.92 19.66 -2.47
CA LEU A 30 7.06 18.50 -2.22
C LEU A 30 7.21 17.43 -3.31
N LYS A 31 7.33 17.86 -4.57
CA LYS A 31 7.61 16.98 -5.71
C LYS A 31 8.96 16.27 -5.59
N ARG A 32 10.00 16.97 -5.12
CA ARG A 32 11.37 16.41 -4.94
C ARG A 32 11.45 15.39 -3.81
N ILE A 33 10.66 15.55 -2.76
CA ILE A 33 10.65 14.65 -1.60
C ILE A 33 9.59 13.53 -1.71
N CYS A 34 8.94 13.42 -2.87
CA CYS A 34 7.99 12.36 -3.22
C CYS A 34 6.82 12.19 -2.24
N ILE A 35 6.33 13.28 -1.62
CA ILE A 35 5.14 13.19 -0.76
C ILE A 35 3.90 12.93 -1.65
N PRO A 36 3.09 11.90 -1.35
CA PRO A 36 1.89 11.60 -2.10
C PRO A 36 0.84 12.72 -1.96
N ALA A 37 0.19 13.06 -3.07
CA ALA A 37 -0.92 14.02 -3.08
C ALA A 37 -2.04 13.73 -2.05
N PRO A 38 -2.48 12.46 -1.83
CA PRO A 38 -3.48 12.15 -0.80
C PRO A 38 -3.04 12.56 0.61
N VAL A 39 -1.75 12.48 0.94
CA VAL A 39 -1.21 12.84 2.26
C VAL A 39 -1.34 14.35 2.49
N ILE A 40 -1.00 15.17 1.48
CA ILE A 40 -1.11 16.63 1.58
C ILE A 40 -2.58 17.06 1.76
N GLY A 41 -3.47 16.56 0.91
CA GLY A 41 -4.90 16.88 0.99
C GLY A 41 -5.52 16.44 2.32
N GLY A 42 -5.23 15.20 2.73
CA GLY A 42 -5.71 14.63 3.99
C GLY A 42 -5.18 15.38 5.22
N LEU A 43 -3.91 15.80 5.22
CA LEU A 43 -3.31 16.54 6.34
C LEU A 43 -3.95 17.93 6.51
N ILE A 44 -4.19 18.65 5.41
CA ILE A 44 -4.88 19.95 5.45
C ILE A 44 -6.27 19.79 6.06
N PHE A 45 -7.01 18.77 5.62
CA PHE A 45 -8.32 18.47 6.17
C PHE A 45 -8.25 18.07 7.65
N ALA A 46 -7.30 17.21 8.03
CA ALA A 46 -7.13 16.79 9.42
C ALA A 46 -6.82 17.97 10.35
N ILE A 47 -5.95 18.89 9.94
CA ILE A 47 -5.65 20.12 10.70
C ILE A 47 -6.90 20.99 10.86
N LEU A 48 -7.66 21.17 9.77
CA LEU A 48 -8.90 21.95 9.79
C LEU A 48 -9.93 21.33 10.74
N VAL A 49 -10.16 20.01 10.65
CA VAL A 49 -11.09 19.31 11.54
C VAL A 49 -10.63 19.37 12.99
N ALA A 50 -9.34 19.17 13.25
CA ALA A 50 -8.78 19.26 14.59
C ALA A 50 -8.94 20.66 15.19
N ALA A 51 -8.74 21.72 14.39
CA ALA A 51 -8.96 23.09 14.83
C ALA A 51 -10.45 23.33 15.16
N LEU A 52 -11.36 22.95 14.27
CA LEU A 52 -12.81 23.12 14.49
C LEU A 52 -13.30 22.38 15.75
N ASP A 53 -12.79 21.18 16.00
CA ASP A 53 -13.13 20.41 17.20
C ASP A 53 -12.53 21.04 18.46
N SER A 54 -11.27 21.51 18.40
CA SER A 54 -10.59 22.16 19.54
C SER A 54 -11.27 23.46 19.97
N PHE A 55 -11.89 24.20 19.04
CA PHE A 55 -12.68 25.39 19.34
C PHE A 55 -14.16 25.08 19.68
N GLY A 56 -14.54 23.80 19.75
CA GLY A 56 -15.91 23.38 20.08
C GLY A 56 -16.97 23.75 19.05
N MET A 57 -16.56 24.09 17.81
CA MET A 57 -17.48 24.58 16.78
C MET A 57 -18.28 23.42 16.17
N VAL A 58 -17.58 22.43 15.60
CA VAL A 58 -18.21 21.33 14.85
C VAL A 58 -17.37 20.06 14.98
N LYS A 59 -18.03 18.96 15.35
CA LYS A 59 -17.49 17.60 15.23
C LYS A 59 -17.91 16.98 13.90
N ILE A 60 -16.93 16.58 13.08
CA ILE A 60 -17.15 15.90 11.79
C ILE A 60 -16.81 14.43 11.94
N LYS A 61 -17.75 13.55 11.57
CA LYS A 61 -17.52 12.09 11.51
C LYS A 61 -17.67 11.61 10.08
N LEU A 62 -16.68 10.84 9.63
CA LEU A 62 -16.61 10.29 8.29
C LEU A 62 -16.97 8.81 8.32
N ASP A 63 -17.90 8.39 7.47
CA ASP A 63 -18.13 6.98 7.19
C ASP A 63 -17.24 6.54 6.02
N ALA A 64 -16.02 6.08 6.32
CA ALA A 64 -15.01 5.74 5.32
C ALA A 64 -14.67 4.25 5.24
N SER A 65 -14.99 3.46 6.27
CA SER A 65 -14.41 2.13 6.48
C SER A 65 -14.67 1.19 5.31
N PHE A 66 -15.92 1.09 4.86
CA PHE A 66 -16.30 0.21 3.75
C PHE A 66 -15.55 0.55 2.46
N ILE A 67 -15.47 1.84 2.11
CA ILE A 67 -14.83 2.31 0.89
C ILE A 67 -13.31 2.12 0.97
N GLN A 68 -12.71 2.41 2.12
CA GLN A 68 -11.29 2.21 2.37
C GLN A 68 -10.91 0.73 2.21
N ASP A 69 -11.66 -0.17 2.85
CA ASP A 69 -11.39 -1.60 2.82
C ASP A 69 -11.57 -2.17 1.40
N PHE A 70 -12.62 -1.74 0.69
CA PHE A 70 -12.86 -2.14 -0.69
C PHE A 70 -11.70 -1.74 -1.62
N PHE A 71 -11.28 -0.47 -1.59
CA PHE A 71 -10.18 0.00 -2.45
C PHE A 71 -8.83 -0.59 -2.05
N MET A 72 -8.57 -0.80 -0.76
CA MET A 72 -7.37 -1.49 -0.29
C MET A 72 -7.33 -2.92 -0.83
N LEU A 73 -8.44 -3.65 -0.72
CA LEU A 73 -8.56 -5.02 -1.19
C LEU A 73 -8.37 -5.11 -2.72
N ALA A 74 -9.01 -4.21 -3.47
CA ALA A 74 -8.85 -4.11 -4.92
C ALA A 74 -7.38 -3.81 -5.32
N PHE A 75 -6.74 -2.85 -4.64
CA PHE A 75 -5.35 -2.45 -4.91
C PHE A 75 -4.35 -3.60 -4.71
N PHE A 76 -4.43 -4.32 -3.59
CA PHE A 76 -3.52 -5.45 -3.36
C PHE A 76 -3.82 -6.65 -4.28
N THR A 77 -5.08 -6.82 -4.66
CA THR A 77 -5.48 -7.84 -5.65
C THR A 77 -4.85 -7.55 -7.01
N THR A 78 -4.87 -6.29 -7.46
CA THR A 78 -4.24 -5.92 -8.75
C THR A 78 -2.71 -6.02 -8.70
N ILE A 79 -2.08 -5.73 -7.56
CA ILE A 79 -0.65 -6.03 -7.35
C ILE A 79 -0.38 -7.53 -7.52
N GLY A 80 -1.22 -8.39 -6.92
CA GLY A 80 -1.12 -9.85 -7.08
C GLY A 80 -1.25 -10.30 -8.55
N LEU A 81 -2.19 -9.71 -9.30
CA LEU A 81 -2.37 -9.98 -10.72
C LEU A 81 -1.19 -9.49 -11.59
N GLY A 82 -0.35 -8.59 -11.06
CA GLY A 82 0.89 -8.15 -11.70
C GLY A 82 2.09 -9.09 -11.47
N ALA A 83 1.98 -10.05 -10.55
CA ALA A 83 3.08 -10.95 -10.20
C ALA A 83 2.98 -12.30 -10.93
N SER A 84 4.07 -12.71 -11.58
CA SER A 84 4.17 -14.02 -12.24
C SER A 84 5.47 -14.76 -11.93
N LEU A 85 5.42 -16.08 -12.03
CA LEU A 85 6.59 -16.97 -11.85
C LEU A 85 7.65 -16.70 -12.92
N LYS A 86 7.24 -16.24 -14.12
CA LYS A 86 8.17 -15.81 -15.17
C LYS A 86 8.96 -14.58 -14.69
N LEU A 87 8.30 -13.60 -14.10
CA LEU A 87 8.94 -12.41 -13.54
C LEU A 87 9.85 -12.75 -12.34
N PHE A 88 9.43 -13.68 -11.49
CA PHE A 88 10.24 -14.17 -10.38
C PHE A 88 11.53 -14.87 -10.89
N LYS A 89 11.40 -15.73 -11.92
CA LYS A 89 12.55 -16.38 -12.57
C LYS A 89 13.48 -15.39 -13.24
N LEU A 90 12.94 -14.34 -13.89
CA LEU A 90 13.72 -13.23 -14.46
C LEU A 90 14.53 -12.49 -13.39
N GLY A 91 13.93 -12.23 -12.22
CA GLY A 91 14.63 -11.64 -11.08
C GLY A 91 15.73 -12.53 -10.50
N GLY A 92 15.57 -13.85 -10.61
CA GLY A 92 16.61 -14.86 -10.34
C GLY A 92 17.28 -14.70 -8.97
N LYS A 93 18.62 -14.78 -8.97
CA LYS A 93 19.42 -14.66 -7.73
C LYS A 93 19.33 -13.28 -7.09
N VAL A 94 19.17 -12.23 -7.89
CA VAL A 94 19.11 -10.84 -7.38
C VAL A 94 17.84 -10.64 -6.56
N LEU A 95 16.71 -11.17 -7.02
CA LEU A 95 15.44 -11.08 -6.30
C LEU A 95 15.48 -11.86 -4.97
N LEU A 96 16.06 -13.07 -4.96
CA LEU A 96 16.23 -13.84 -3.72
C LEU A 96 17.16 -13.13 -2.73
N LEU A 97 18.26 -12.56 -3.21
CA LEU A 97 19.17 -11.78 -2.37
C LEU A 97 18.47 -10.55 -1.79
N TYR A 98 17.71 -9.82 -2.62
CA TYR A 98 16.92 -8.69 -2.18
C TYR A 98 15.89 -9.09 -1.12
N PHE A 99 15.15 -10.19 -1.34
CA PHE A 99 14.20 -10.72 -0.37
C PHE A 99 14.86 -11.06 0.98
N MET A 100 16.05 -11.67 0.96
CA MET A 100 16.79 -11.96 2.19
C MET A 100 17.20 -10.68 2.92
N PHE A 101 17.65 -9.65 2.21
CA PHE A 101 17.94 -8.34 2.82
C PHE A 101 16.70 -7.70 3.42
N CYS A 102 15.57 -7.72 2.71
CA CYS A 102 14.28 -7.26 3.21
C CYS A 102 13.91 -7.99 4.52
N ALA A 103 13.98 -9.32 4.54
CA ALA A 103 13.68 -10.12 5.73
C ALA A 103 14.59 -9.77 6.93
N ILE A 104 15.90 -9.61 6.71
CA ILE A 104 16.85 -9.22 7.77
C ILE A 104 16.53 -7.81 8.29
N ILE A 105 16.31 -6.85 7.38
CA ILE A 105 15.95 -5.47 7.73
C ILE A 105 14.62 -5.45 8.49
N SER A 106 13.65 -6.28 8.10
CA SER A 106 12.36 -6.42 8.78
C SER A 106 12.52 -6.77 10.26
N VAL A 107 13.37 -7.76 10.54
CA VAL A 107 13.70 -8.17 11.91
C VAL A 107 14.39 -7.05 12.66
N ILE A 108 15.37 -6.38 12.05
CA ILE A 108 16.08 -5.25 12.66
C ILE A 108 15.12 -4.11 12.98
N GLN A 109 14.23 -3.73 12.06
CA GLN A 109 13.23 -2.68 12.27
C GLN A 109 12.34 -2.97 13.48
N ASN A 110 11.89 -4.22 13.62
CA ASN A 110 11.08 -4.63 14.77
C ASN A 110 11.87 -4.60 16.08
N ILE A 111 13.13 -5.07 16.07
CA ILE A 111 14.02 -4.99 17.24
C ILE A 111 14.24 -3.54 17.66
N VAL A 112 14.51 -2.64 16.71
CA VAL A 112 14.73 -1.21 16.97
C VAL A 112 13.45 -0.56 17.52
N GLY A 113 12.30 -0.78 16.87
CA GLY A 113 11.03 -0.21 17.31
C GLY A 113 10.64 -0.66 18.73
N VAL A 114 10.74 -1.96 19.01
CA VAL A 114 10.46 -2.53 20.34
C VAL A 114 11.46 -2.05 21.40
N SER A 115 12.75 -1.99 21.06
CA SER A 115 13.79 -1.54 21.98
C SER A 115 13.61 -0.07 22.34
N LEU A 116 13.34 0.80 21.36
CA LEU A 116 13.08 2.22 21.60
C LEU A 116 11.81 2.43 22.44
N ALA A 117 10.76 1.65 22.19
CA ALA A 117 9.55 1.71 23.02
C ALA A 117 9.86 1.43 24.50
N LYS A 118 10.73 0.46 24.80
CA LYS A 118 11.17 0.17 26.17
C LYS A 118 11.97 1.34 26.77
N VAL A 119 12.91 1.93 26.01
CA VAL A 119 13.70 3.09 26.47
C VAL A 119 12.81 4.29 26.79
N LEU A 120 11.77 4.51 25.98
CA LEU A 120 10.80 5.59 26.17
C LEU A 120 9.72 5.27 27.21
N ASN A 121 9.79 4.11 27.89
CA ASN A 121 8.79 3.64 28.86
C ASN A 121 7.36 3.57 28.31
N ILE A 122 7.21 3.20 27.03
CA ILE A 122 5.91 2.94 26.39
C ILE A 122 5.72 1.45 26.10
N LYS A 123 4.48 1.03 25.85
CA LYS A 123 4.15 -0.40 25.61
C LYS A 123 4.95 -0.94 24.40
N PRO A 124 5.71 -2.04 24.53
CA PRO A 124 6.54 -2.59 23.45
C PRO A 124 5.78 -2.90 22.16
N LEU A 125 4.51 -3.32 22.26
CA LEU A 125 3.65 -3.57 21.11
C LEU A 125 3.39 -2.31 20.28
N LEU A 126 3.36 -1.13 20.91
CA LEU A 126 3.27 0.14 20.18
C LEU A 126 4.57 0.40 19.40
N GLY A 127 5.72 -0.06 19.88
CA GLY A 127 6.98 0.01 19.13
C GLY A 127 6.96 -0.74 17.81
N LEU A 128 6.20 -1.84 17.72
CA LEU A 128 6.03 -2.59 16.46
C LEU A 128 5.32 -1.78 15.38
N THR A 129 4.47 -0.81 15.75
CA THR A 129 3.77 0.04 14.76
C THR A 129 4.74 0.94 14.00
N ALA A 130 5.95 1.19 14.53
CA ALA A 130 7.03 1.89 13.84
C ALA A 130 8.05 0.93 13.18
N GLY A 131 7.81 -0.38 13.27
CA GLY A 131 8.65 -1.43 12.68
C GLY A 131 8.19 -1.82 11.28
N SER A 132 8.41 -3.09 10.93
CA SER A 132 8.27 -3.56 9.55
C SER A 132 6.83 -3.57 9.03
N MET A 133 5.83 -3.74 9.90
CA MET A 133 4.42 -3.67 9.50
C MET A 133 4.05 -2.33 8.84
N SER A 134 4.73 -1.24 9.19
CA SER A 134 4.45 0.09 8.63
C SER A 134 5.50 0.53 7.62
N MET A 135 6.78 0.31 7.94
CA MET A 135 7.91 0.80 7.13
C MET A 135 8.13 -0.04 5.87
N GLU A 136 8.03 -1.36 5.98
CA GLU A 136 8.17 -2.29 4.86
C GLU A 136 6.82 -2.67 4.27
N GLY A 137 5.83 -2.93 5.14
CA GLY A 137 4.48 -3.32 4.75
C GLY A 137 3.60 -2.16 4.22
N GLY A 138 4.00 -0.92 4.46
CA GLY A 138 3.26 0.26 4.02
C GLY A 138 1.88 0.40 4.67
N HIS A 139 1.01 1.18 4.03
CA HIS A 139 -0.26 1.60 4.64
C HIS A 139 -1.28 0.46 4.80
N GLY A 140 -1.23 -0.57 3.94
CA GLY A 140 -2.12 -1.74 4.03
C GLY A 140 -1.82 -2.60 5.26
N ASN A 141 -0.55 -2.97 5.44
CA ASN A 141 -0.12 -3.70 6.63
C ASN A 141 -0.28 -2.86 7.91
N ALA A 142 0.03 -1.56 7.86
CA ALA A 142 -0.19 -0.65 8.98
C ALA A 142 -1.66 -0.58 9.39
N ALA A 143 -2.59 -0.51 8.43
CA ALA A 143 -4.02 -0.50 8.72
C ALA A 143 -4.47 -1.81 9.38
N ALA A 144 -4.09 -2.96 8.81
CA ALA A 144 -4.55 -4.26 9.31
C ALA A 144 -3.92 -4.65 10.66
N TYR A 145 -2.59 -4.59 10.77
CA TYR A 145 -1.91 -4.97 12.00
C TYR A 145 -2.01 -3.88 13.08
N GLY A 146 -2.12 -2.60 12.71
CA GLY A 146 -2.36 -1.52 13.67
C GLY A 146 -3.72 -1.68 14.35
N LYS A 147 -4.75 -2.08 13.59
CA LYS A 147 -6.06 -2.44 14.15
C LYS A 147 -5.98 -3.65 15.06
N THR A 148 -5.26 -4.70 14.64
CA THR A 148 -5.03 -5.90 15.47
C THR A 148 -4.38 -5.54 16.82
N ILE A 149 -3.33 -4.72 16.83
CA ILE A 149 -2.65 -4.29 18.06
C ILE A 149 -3.58 -3.42 18.92
N GLN A 150 -4.40 -2.58 18.30
CA GLN A 150 -5.37 -1.76 19.02
C GLN A 150 -6.44 -2.60 19.70
N ASP A 151 -6.93 -3.64 19.04
CA ASP A 151 -7.92 -4.58 19.58
C ASP A 151 -7.35 -5.44 20.73
N LEU A 152 -6.01 -5.54 20.85
CA LEU A 152 -5.31 -6.11 22.01
C LEU A 152 -5.19 -5.14 23.21
N GLY A 153 -5.84 -3.96 23.16
CA GLY A 153 -5.85 -2.99 24.27
C GLY A 153 -4.68 -2.00 24.26
N ILE A 154 -4.09 -1.75 23.10
CA ILE A 154 -3.08 -0.70 22.91
C ILE A 154 -3.73 0.50 22.22
N ASP A 155 -4.02 1.53 23.01
CA ASP A 155 -4.67 2.73 22.49
C ASP A 155 -3.87 3.39 21.36
N SER A 156 -4.62 3.89 20.36
CA SER A 156 -4.07 4.63 19.22
C SER A 156 -3.05 3.87 18.35
N ALA A 157 -2.94 2.55 18.47
CA ALA A 157 -1.99 1.76 17.68
C ALA A 157 -2.25 1.85 16.16
N LEU A 158 -3.50 1.90 15.72
CA LEU A 158 -3.84 2.10 14.30
C LEU A 158 -3.34 3.46 13.80
N THR A 159 -3.61 4.52 14.56
CA THR A 159 -3.17 5.87 14.23
C THR A 159 -1.65 5.96 14.18
N ALA A 160 -0.96 5.36 15.16
CA ALA A 160 0.50 5.31 15.21
C ALA A 160 1.09 4.54 14.03
N ALA A 161 0.50 3.40 13.65
CA ALA A 161 0.93 2.61 12.50
C ALA A 161 0.79 3.38 11.17
N LEU A 162 -0.36 4.01 10.93
CA LEU A 162 -0.60 4.79 9.72
C LEU A 162 0.31 6.02 9.63
N ALA A 163 0.55 6.70 10.77
CA ALA A 163 1.50 7.80 10.84
C ALA A 163 2.93 7.33 10.55
N ALA A 164 3.33 6.21 11.15
CA ALA A 164 4.64 5.60 10.91
C ALA A 164 4.83 5.18 9.45
N ALA A 165 3.81 4.60 8.80
CA ALA A 165 3.87 4.24 7.39
C ALA A 165 4.02 5.46 6.47
N THR A 166 3.36 6.57 6.82
CA THR A 166 3.49 7.85 6.09
C THR A 166 4.90 8.41 6.24
N LEU A 167 5.42 8.48 7.47
CA LEU A 167 6.79 8.94 7.72
C LEU A 167 7.82 8.05 7.05
N GLY A 168 7.63 6.73 7.10
CA GLY A 168 8.47 5.74 6.42
C GLY A 168 8.58 6.01 4.92
N LEU A 169 7.46 6.31 4.26
CA LEU A 169 7.46 6.68 2.85
C LEU A 169 8.24 7.98 2.58
N VAL A 170 8.06 9.00 3.43
CA VAL A 170 8.79 10.28 3.29
C VAL A 170 10.29 10.08 3.47
N PHE A 171 10.71 9.41 4.55
CA PHE A 171 12.13 9.12 4.79
C PHE A 171 12.72 8.18 3.73
N GLY A 172 11.93 7.20 3.27
CA GLY A 172 12.30 6.32 2.17
C GLY A 172 12.60 7.08 0.87
N GLY A 173 11.77 8.06 0.51
CA GLY A 173 12.03 8.95 -0.62
C GLY A 173 13.25 9.85 -0.43
N LEU A 174 13.35 10.47 0.75
CA LEU A 174 14.44 11.40 1.11
C LEU A 174 15.82 10.74 1.11
N ILE A 175 15.91 9.49 1.58
CA ILE A 175 17.17 8.75 1.66
C ILE A 175 17.42 7.97 0.36
N GLY A 176 16.39 7.31 -0.17
CA GLY A 176 16.48 6.45 -1.35
C GLY A 176 16.95 7.20 -2.59
N GLY A 177 16.38 8.37 -2.88
CA GLY A 177 16.73 9.16 -4.07
C GLY A 177 18.23 9.54 -4.13
N PRO A 178 18.79 10.19 -3.09
CA PRO A 178 20.22 10.50 -3.02
C PRO A 178 21.13 9.27 -3.07
N VAL A 179 20.77 8.18 -2.37
CA VAL A 179 21.56 6.94 -2.38
C VAL A 179 21.59 6.33 -3.77
N VAL A 180 20.44 6.20 -4.45
CA VAL A 180 20.37 5.70 -5.83
C VAL A 180 21.20 6.57 -6.76
N LYS A 181 21.08 7.91 -6.67
CA LYS A 181 21.86 8.84 -7.50
C LYS A 181 23.37 8.70 -7.25
N PHE A 182 23.78 8.54 -5.99
CA PHE A 182 25.16 8.31 -5.63
C PHE A 182 25.71 7.01 -6.21
N LEU A 183 24.97 5.90 -6.08
CA LEU A 183 25.36 4.60 -6.61
C LEU A 183 25.47 4.63 -8.14
N ILE A 184 24.49 5.23 -8.83
CA ILE A 184 24.53 5.40 -10.30
C ILE A 184 25.79 6.16 -10.73
N LYS A 185 26.08 7.30 -10.08
CA LYS A 185 27.24 8.13 -10.44
C LYS A 185 28.56 7.45 -10.10
N ARG A 186 28.67 6.83 -8.93
CA ARG A 186 29.91 6.20 -8.44
C ARG A 186 30.30 4.98 -9.26
N TYR A 187 29.34 4.13 -9.60
CA TYR A 187 29.58 2.90 -10.37
C TYR A 187 29.36 3.07 -11.87
N ASN A 188 29.07 4.29 -12.33
CA ASN A 188 28.75 4.61 -13.73
C ASN A 188 27.73 3.64 -14.33
N LEU A 189 26.66 3.37 -13.56
CA LEU A 189 25.63 2.41 -13.95
C LEU A 189 24.91 2.94 -15.19
N LYS A 190 25.04 2.21 -16.29
CA LYS A 190 24.33 2.49 -17.54
C LYS A 190 23.24 1.45 -17.72
N PRO A 191 22.05 1.84 -18.21
CA PRO A 191 21.05 0.86 -18.61
C PRO A 191 21.67 -0.02 -19.71
N GLN A 192 21.81 -1.31 -19.43
CA GLN A 192 22.54 -2.22 -20.32
C GLN A 192 21.75 -2.50 -21.60
N HIS A 193 20.42 -2.33 -21.57
CA HIS A 193 19.47 -2.49 -22.68
C HIS A 193 18.38 -1.41 -22.59
N SER A 194 18.68 -0.16 -22.98
CA SER A 194 17.67 0.92 -22.95
C SER A 194 16.52 0.70 -23.93
N ASP A 195 16.72 -0.08 -24.99
CA ASP A 195 15.74 -0.28 -26.07
C ASP A 195 14.88 -1.55 -25.90
N ASP A 196 15.34 -2.55 -25.14
CA ASP A 196 14.61 -3.84 -24.97
C ASP A 196 13.92 -4.01 -23.60
N THR A 197 14.16 -3.10 -22.64
CA THR A 197 13.73 -3.29 -21.23
C THR A 197 12.50 -2.47 -20.82
N PHE A 198 11.94 -1.66 -21.71
CA PHE A 198 10.51 -1.36 -21.66
C PHE A 198 9.78 -2.40 -22.51
N LYS A 199 9.88 -3.68 -22.15
CA LYS A 199 8.73 -4.55 -22.37
C LYS A 199 7.65 -4.02 -21.44
N ASP A 200 6.89 -3.07 -21.97
CA ASP A 200 5.60 -2.75 -21.41
C ASP A 200 4.79 -4.05 -21.44
N TYR A 201 4.68 -4.72 -20.30
CA TYR A 201 3.84 -5.91 -20.18
C TYR A 201 2.35 -5.55 -20.30
N SER A 202 1.99 -4.28 -20.46
CA SER A 202 0.69 -3.88 -21.02
C SER A 202 0.59 -4.16 -22.52
N GLN A 203 1.72 -4.22 -23.25
CA GLN A 203 1.83 -4.65 -24.65
C GLN A 203 2.34 -6.09 -24.79
N VAL A 204 1.87 -7.00 -23.94
CA VAL A 204 1.94 -8.43 -24.29
C VAL A 204 1.00 -8.62 -25.49
N ALA A 205 1.41 -9.33 -26.54
CA ALA A 205 0.56 -9.68 -27.70
C ALA A 205 -0.83 -10.25 -27.31
N TYR A 206 -0.96 -10.75 -26.08
CA TYR A 206 -2.21 -11.14 -25.43
C TYR A 206 -3.25 -10.00 -25.33
N ASN A 207 -2.82 -8.76 -25.09
CA ASN A 207 -3.71 -7.59 -25.02
C ASN A 207 -4.24 -7.24 -26.41
N GLU A 208 -3.43 -7.44 -27.46
CA GLU A 208 -3.86 -7.23 -28.85
C GLU A 208 -4.95 -8.24 -29.25
N HIS A 209 -4.85 -9.51 -28.82
CA HIS A 209 -5.87 -10.52 -29.08
C HIS A 209 -7.19 -10.23 -28.34
N LEU A 210 -7.13 -9.84 -27.06
CA LEU A 210 -8.31 -9.42 -26.29
C LEU A 210 -8.98 -8.19 -26.89
N HIS A 211 -8.20 -7.15 -27.23
CA HIS A 211 -8.71 -5.94 -27.88
C HIS A 211 -9.17 -6.17 -29.33
N SER A 212 -8.69 -7.24 -29.99
CA SER A 212 -9.19 -7.63 -31.33
C SER A 212 -10.54 -8.35 -31.29
N LYS A 213 -10.86 -9.00 -30.17
CA LYS A 213 -12.06 -9.86 -30.03
C LYS A 213 -13.18 -9.20 -29.22
N PHE A 214 -12.82 -8.30 -28.31
CA PHE A 214 -13.75 -7.64 -27.39
C PHE A 214 -13.57 -6.14 -27.44
N ASN A 215 -14.68 -5.42 -27.27
CA ASN A 215 -14.67 -3.97 -27.17
C ASN A 215 -14.07 -3.52 -25.82
N ALA A 216 -13.61 -2.27 -25.73
CA ALA A 216 -12.98 -1.73 -24.52
C ALA A 216 -13.85 -1.90 -23.25
N THR A 217 -15.17 -1.71 -23.36
CA THR A 217 -16.12 -1.90 -22.26
C THR A 217 -16.15 -3.35 -21.78
N GLU A 218 -16.12 -4.31 -22.69
CA GLU A 218 -16.14 -5.74 -22.36
C GLU A 218 -14.82 -6.15 -21.69
N VAL A 219 -13.68 -5.68 -22.20
CA VAL A 219 -12.38 -5.90 -21.57
C VAL A 219 -12.35 -5.34 -20.16
N PHE A 220 -12.90 -4.13 -19.94
CA PHE A 220 -13.04 -3.55 -18.60
C PHE A 220 -13.86 -4.45 -17.68
N PHE A 221 -15.04 -4.91 -18.11
CA PHE A 221 -15.88 -5.80 -17.28
C PHE A 221 -15.23 -7.16 -17.01
N ILE A 222 -14.49 -7.72 -17.97
CA ILE A 222 -13.72 -8.95 -17.77
C ILE A 222 -12.65 -8.73 -16.69
N GLN A 223 -11.84 -7.67 -16.82
CA GLN A 223 -10.80 -7.35 -15.84
C GLN A 223 -11.38 -7.07 -14.45
N PHE A 224 -12.46 -6.27 -14.39
CA PHE A 224 -13.17 -5.99 -13.15
C PHE A 224 -13.71 -7.26 -12.51
N THR A 225 -14.30 -8.16 -13.30
CA THR A 225 -14.82 -9.45 -12.81
C THR A 225 -13.69 -10.32 -12.27
N ILE A 226 -12.53 -10.38 -12.93
CA ILE A 226 -11.36 -11.13 -12.45
C ILE A 226 -10.89 -10.57 -11.10
N VAL A 227 -10.80 -9.24 -10.97
CA VAL A 227 -10.41 -8.58 -9.71
C VAL A 227 -11.41 -8.92 -8.61
N VAL A 228 -12.71 -8.72 -8.83
CA VAL A 228 -13.74 -9.00 -7.83
C VAL A 228 -13.80 -10.49 -7.48
N PHE A 229 -13.61 -11.39 -8.44
CA PHE A 229 -13.51 -12.83 -8.20
C PHE A 229 -12.35 -13.15 -7.25
N CYS A 230 -11.15 -12.62 -7.52
CA CYS A 230 -9.99 -12.83 -6.65
C CYS A 230 -10.23 -12.25 -5.25
N MET A 231 -10.88 -11.08 -5.15
CA MET A 231 -11.26 -10.48 -3.87
C MET A 231 -12.23 -11.37 -3.08
N ALA A 232 -13.26 -11.91 -3.74
CA ALA A 232 -14.27 -12.75 -3.12
C ALA A 232 -13.68 -14.09 -2.64
N VAL A 233 -12.96 -14.80 -3.50
CA VAL A 233 -12.34 -16.09 -3.15
C VAL A 233 -11.23 -15.90 -2.10
N GLY A 234 -10.40 -14.87 -2.27
CA GLY A 234 -9.29 -14.57 -1.36
C GLY A 234 -9.73 -14.15 0.04
N SER A 235 -10.84 -13.42 0.15
CA SER A 235 -11.42 -13.07 1.45
C SER A 235 -11.96 -14.30 2.18
N TYR A 236 -12.71 -15.17 1.49
CA TYR A 236 -13.18 -16.44 2.05
C TYR A 236 -12.01 -17.32 2.51
N PHE A 237 -10.97 -17.45 1.68
CA PHE A 237 -9.75 -18.19 2.03
C PHE A 237 -9.07 -17.65 3.29
N SER A 238 -8.93 -16.32 3.40
CA SER A 238 -8.30 -15.68 4.58
C SER A 238 -9.09 -15.94 5.87
N HIS A 239 -10.42 -15.87 5.79
CA HIS A 239 -11.29 -16.18 6.93
C HIS A 239 -11.17 -17.64 7.37
N LEU A 240 -11.20 -18.58 6.41
CA LEU A 240 -11.06 -20.00 6.69
C LEU A 240 -9.69 -20.32 7.32
N PHE A 241 -8.62 -19.73 6.77
CA PHE A 241 -7.27 -19.92 7.28
C PHE A 241 -7.12 -19.40 8.71
N THR A 242 -7.65 -18.20 8.99
CA THR A 242 -7.62 -17.60 10.32
C THR A 242 -8.43 -18.44 11.32
N ALA A 243 -9.61 -18.93 10.92
CA ALA A 243 -10.46 -19.76 11.76
C ALA A 243 -9.82 -21.11 12.12
N GLN A 244 -9.05 -21.71 11.21
CA GLN A 244 -8.42 -23.02 11.44
C GLN A 244 -7.08 -22.94 12.19
N THR A 245 -6.29 -21.89 11.92
CA THR A 245 -4.92 -21.79 12.46
C THR A 245 -4.81 -20.89 13.68
N GLY A 246 -5.81 -20.03 13.92
CA GLY A 246 -5.74 -18.96 14.93
C GLY A 246 -4.78 -17.82 14.56
N ILE A 247 -4.13 -17.87 13.39
CA ILE A 247 -3.21 -16.83 12.92
C ILE A 247 -4.02 -15.80 12.13
N ASN A 248 -4.06 -14.55 12.61
CA ASN A 248 -4.77 -13.47 11.93
C ASN A 248 -4.03 -13.05 10.65
N VAL A 249 -4.57 -13.45 9.50
CA VAL A 249 -4.06 -13.05 8.19
C VAL A 249 -4.96 -11.96 7.61
N PRO A 250 -4.43 -10.78 7.26
CA PRO A 250 -5.24 -9.73 6.66
C PRO A 250 -5.91 -10.20 5.36
N ILE A 251 -7.18 -9.83 5.19
CA ILE A 251 -8.02 -10.28 4.07
C ILE A 251 -7.38 -9.98 2.70
N TYR A 252 -6.70 -8.84 2.57
CA TYR A 252 -6.00 -8.48 1.32
C TYR A 252 -4.86 -9.42 0.96
N VAL A 253 -4.25 -10.10 1.94
CA VAL A 253 -3.18 -11.08 1.68
C VAL A 253 -3.76 -12.28 0.93
N GLY A 254 -4.90 -12.83 1.37
CA GLY A 254 -5.53 -13.94 0.64
C GLY A 254 -5.96 -13.55 -0.76
N SER A 255 -6.52 -12.35 -0.95
CA SER A 255 -6.88 -11.86 -2.29
C SER A 255 -5.68 -11.65 -3.20
N LEU A 256 -4.56 -11.17 -2.66
CA LEU A 256 -3.30 -11.08 -3.37
C LEU A 256 -2.80 -12.48 -3.78
N PHE A 257 -2.82 -13.46 -2.88
CA PHE A 257 -2.39 -14.84 -3.19
C PHE A 257 -3.26 -15.49 -4.27
N VAL A 258 -4.59 -15.38 -4.17
CA VAL A 258 -5.51 -15.90 -5.20
C VAL A 258 -5.23 -15.22 -6.54
N ALA A 259 -5.03 -13.91 -6.55
CA ALA A 259 -4.66 -13.17 -7.75
C ALA A 259 -3.34 -13.67 -8.39
N VAL A 260 -2.32 -13.95 -7.59
CA VAL A 260 -1.05 -14.54 -8.09
C VAL A 260 -1.32 -15.89 -8.76
N ILE A 261 -2.15 -16.75 -8.15
CA ILE A 261 -2.50 -18.05 -8.72
C ILE A 261 -3.21 -17.86 -10.07
N VAL A 262 -4.25 -17.02 -10.11
CA VAL A 262 -5.02 -16.72 -11.33
C VAL A 262 -4.12 -16.18 -12.43
N ARG A 263 -3.20 -15.25 -12.10
CA ARG A 263 -2.23 -14.71 -13.06
C ARG A 263 -1.34 -15.79 -13.66
N ASN A 264 -0.81 -16.68 -12.83
CA ASN A 264 0.11 -17.73 -13.29
C ASN A 264 -0.59 -18.82 -14.11
N ILE A 265 -1.83 -19.16 -13.75
CA ILE A 265 -2.67 -20.05 -14.56
C ILE A 265 -2.93 -19.39 -15.91
N SER A 266 -3.36 -18.12 -15.92
CA SER A 266 -3.64 -17.39 -17.16
C SER A 266 -2.43 -17.22 -18.08
N GLU A 267 -1.21 -17.15 -17.55
CA GLU A 267 0.02 -17.06 -18.36
C GLU A 267 0.53 -18.43 -18.88
N SER A 268 -0.02 -19.52 -18.37
CA SER A 268 0.36 -20.88 -18.77
C SER A 268 -0.44 -21.40 -19.96
N PHE A 269 -1.58 -20.76 -20.26
CA PHE A 269 -2.37 -20.94 -21.48
C PHE A 269 -1.99 -19.87 -22.50
#